data_AF-A0A2G8PFX3-F1
#
_entry.id   AF-A0A2G8PFX3-F1
#
_cell.length_a   1.000
_cell.length_b   1.000
_cell.length_c   1.000
_cell.angle_alpha   90.00
_cell.angle_beta   90.00
_cell.angle_gamma   90.00
#
_symmetry.space_group_name_H-M   'P 1'
#
loop_
_entity.id
_entity.type
_entity.pdbx_description
1 polymer ?
#
loop_
_entity_poly.entity_id
_entity_poly.type
_entity_poly.pdbx_seq_one_letter_code
_entity_poly.pdbx_strand_id
1 'polypeptide(L)'
;MLKAHDSAGLRLLLAAALLLGGLASWRQDRLSAVMGLASAAAISAFTRPAILAYNRGRERWLNRDLIGAVEQLNLALQQDPCLTNAHLLRGQVYLELGQLPQALADFDQATRLAPRRPESYLYRGLLLQLQGDLQGAIAELAEVVRRHPSAPHHLRLANLLRQQGSLPSALAHLDEAICRDPTSAPAYACRATVYGYLGEWEAAVADWSQAIRWDPCPAHHYGRGVAYAWADCYDEAIADLSRSLEAEPCQPHVLYIRGNLLYELGEIKAALDDYDQAFRLEADGNLGDPTDEYGLYGRGLAYGNMGDRATAISSWQAALQVSRQHHNLVLQEQAHRSLRQLQDLDGDPGAFG
;
A
#
# COMPACT_ATOMS: atom_id res chain seq x y z
N MET A 1 -5.23 -56.29 -10.14
CA MET A 1 -5.16 -55.70 -11.50
C MET A 1 -6.56 -55.31 -11.93
N LEU A 2 -6.67 -54.17 -12.62
CA LEU A 2 -7.81 -53.23 -12.57
C LEU A 2 -9.16 -53.77 -13.08
N LYS A 3 -10.21 -53.38 -12.34
CA LYS A 3 -11.63 -53.59 -12.59
C LYS A 3 -12.13 -52.71 -13.74
N ALA A 4 -13.10 -53.24 -14.48
CA ALA A 4 -13.95 -52.53 -15.40
C ALA A 4 -14.88 -51.54 -14.66
N HIS A 5 -15.04 -50.32 -15.19
CA HIS A 5 -16.25 -49.54 -15.04
C HIS A 5 -16.56 -48.76 -16.33
N ASP A 6 -17.70 -49.13 -16.91
CA ASP A 6 -18.65 -48.40 -17.75
C ASP A 6 -18.19 -47.63 -18.99
N SER A 7 -17.99 -48.40 -20.07
CA SER A 7 -18.06 -47.93 -21.47
C SER A 7 -19.48 -47.98 -22.07
N ALA A 8 -20.51 -48.21 -21.25
CA ALA A 8 -21.90 -48.35 -21.71
C ALA A 8 -22.48 -47.03 -22.24
N GLY A 9 -22.21 -45.89 -21.59
CA GLY A 9 -22.72 -44.58 -22.01
C GLY A 9 -22.12 -44.06 -23.31
N LEU A 10 -20.81 -44.25 -23.50
CA LEU A 10 -20.08 -43.87 -24.72
C LEU A 10 -20.49 -44.73 -25.92
N ARG A 11 -20.78 -46.02 -25.68
CA ARG A 11 -21.31 -46.93 -26.69
C ARG A 11 -22.77 -46.65 -27.03
N LEU A 12 -23.61 -46.23 -26.08
CA LEU A 12 -24.99 -45.79 -26.34
C LEU A 12 -25.03 -44.47 -27.13
N LEU A 13 -24.12 -43.54 -26.87
CA LEU A 13 -24.02 -42.27 -27.59
C LEU A 13 -23.51 -42.46 -29.03
N LEU A 14 -22.51 -43.32 -29.24
CA LEU A 14 -22.06 -43.71 -30.59
C LEU A 14 -23.11 -44.53 -31.34
N ALA A 15 -23.84 -45.44 -30.66
CA ALA A 15 -24.91 -46.21 -31.26
C ALA A 15 -26.13 -45.34 -31.62
N ALA A 16 -26.49 -44.35 -30.80
CA ALA A 16 -27.56 -43.41 -31.12
C ALA A 16 -27.18 -42.47 -32.29
N ALA A 17 -25.92 -42.05 -32.37
CA ALA A 17 -25.40 -41.26 -33.49
C ALA A 17 -25.34 -42.05 -34.81
N LEU A 18 -25.05 -43.35 -34.74
CA LEU A 18 -25.01 -44.23 -35.92
C LEU A 18 -26.40 -44.73 -36.34
N LEU A 19 -27.32 -44.98 -35.40
CA LEU A 19 -28.71 -45.37 -35.69
C LEU A 19 -29.54 -44.22 -36.30
N LEU A 20 -29.16 -42.96 -36.06
CA LEU A 20 -29.75 -41.79 -36.72
C LEU A 20 -29.03 -41.41 -38.03
N GLY A 21 -27.92 -42.09 -38.37
CA GLY A 21 -27.15 -41.87 -39.60
C GLY A 21 -27.72 -42.58 -40.84
N GLY A 22 -28.76 -43.39 -40.68
CA GLY A 22 -29.43 -44.10 -41.76
C GLY A 22 -30.75 -43.45 -42.14
N LEU A 23 -30.73 -42.25 -42.73
CA LEU A 23 -31.72 -41.70 -43.68
C LEU A 23 -31.28 -40.27 -44.05
N ALA A 24 -30.76 -40.14 -45.27
CA ALA A 24 -30.29 -38.91 -45.85
C ALA A 24 -31.40 -37.84 -45.93
N SER A 25 -31.29 -36.77 -45.13
CA SER A 25 -31.88 -35.44 -45.40
C SER A 25 -31.67 -34.39 -44.29
N TRP A 26 -30.77 -34.61 -43.33
CA TRP A 26 -30.57 -33.65 -42.24
C TRP A 26 -29.68 -32.48 -42.67
N ARG A 27 -30.29 -31.31 -42.88
CA ARG A 27 -29.63 -30.01 -43.09
C ARG A 27 -28.53 -29.76 -42.05
N GLN A 28 -27.41 -29.24 -42.53
CA GLN A 28 -26.21 -28.81 -41.79
C GLN A 28 -26.53 -27.96 -40.54
N ASP A 29 -27.62 -27.19 -40.56
CA ASP A 29 -28.11 -26.34 -39.46
C ASP A 29 -28.58 -27.12 -38.21
N ARG A 30 -29.02 -28.39 -38.35
CA ARG A 30 -29.45 -29.20 -37.21
C ARG A 30 -28.31 -29.96 -36.55
N LEU A 31 -27.26 -30.28 -37.30
CA LEU A 31 -26.02 -30.86 -36.76
C LEU A 31 -25.27 -29.85 -35.90
N SER A 32 -25.21 -28.57 -36.30
CA SER A 32 -24.64 -27.50 -35.47
C SER A 32 -25.46 -27.23 -34.20
N ALA A 33 -26.80 -27.32 -34.27
CA ALA A 33 -27.67 -27.19 -33.10
C ALA A 33 -27.52 -28.36 -32.11
N VAL A 34 -27.43 -29.61 -32.59
CA VAL A 34 -27.22 -30.80 -31.74
C VAL A 34 -25.81 -30.82 -31.15
N MET A 35 -24.78 -30.46 -31.93
CA MET A 35 -23.41 -30.28 -31.43
C MET A 35 -23.32 -29.12 -30.43
N GLY A 36 -24.08 -28.04 -30.62
CA GLY A 36 -24.20 -26.91 -29.69
C GLY A 36 -24.91 -27.26 -28.39
N LEU A 37 -25.93 -28.12 -28.43
CA LEU A 37 -26.61 -28.62 -27.23
C LEU A 37 -25.77 -29.64 -26.47
N ALA A 38 -25.08 -30.53 -27.17
CA ALA A 38 -24.15 -31.49 -26.57
C ALA A 38 -22.94 -30.78 -25.95
N SER A 39 -22.40 -29.74 -26.60
CA SER A 39 -21.34 -28.92 -26.02
C SER A 39 -21.83 -28.10 -24.83
N ALA A 40 -23.03 -27.50 -24.88
CA ALA A 40 -23.60 -26.78 -23.74
C ALA A 40 -23.90 -27.69 -22.54
N ALA A 41 -24.41 -28.90 -22.77
CA ALA A 41 -24.64 -29.90 -21.72
C ALA A 41 -23.33 -30.45 -21.14
N ALA A 42 -22.32 -30.70 -21.98
CA ALA A 42 -20.98 -31.10 -21.55
C ALA A 42 -20.27 -29.99 -20.77
N ILE A 43 -20.34 -28.75 -21.24
CA ILE A 43 -19.85 -27.56 -20.53
C ILE A 43 -20.59 -27.40 -19.20
N SER A 44 -21.92 -27.56 -19.16
CA SER A 44 -22.71 -27.48 -17.92
C SER A 44 -22.42 -28.64 -16.94
N ALA A 45 -22.07 -29.82 -17.43
CA ALA A 45 -21.73 -30.97 -16.58
C ALA A 45 -20.31 -30.85 -15.99
N PHE A 46 -19.38 -30.26 -16.74
CA PHE A 46 -17.99 -30.04 -16.35
C PHE A 46 -17.81 -28.81 -15.44
N THR A 47 -18.57 -27.74 -15.69
CA THR A 47 -18.47 -26.48 -14.93
C THR A 47 -19.12 -26.52 -13.56
N ARG A 48 -20.15 -27.35 -13.32
CA ARG A 48 -20.84 -27.42 -12.02
C ARG A 48 -19.94 -27.87 -10.87
N PRO A 49 -19.16 -28.97 -11.01
CA PRO A 49 -18.19 -29.37 -9.99
C PRO A 49 -17.10 -28.31 -9.76
N ALA A 50 -16.55 -27.72 -10.83
CA ALA A 50 -15.48 -26.73 -10.74
C ALA A 50 -15.93 -25.45 -10.03
N ILE A 51 -17.13 -24.95 -10.35
CA ILE A 51 -17.73 -23.78 -9.70
C ILE A 51 -18.04 -24.07 -8.22
N LEU A 52 -18.49 -25.28 -7.88
CA LEU A 52 -18.72 -25.68 -6.49
C LEU A 52 -17.40 -25.69 -5.68
N ALA A 53 -16.34 -26.29 -6.25
CA ALA A 53 -15.02 -26.28 -5.62
C ALA A 53 -14.47 -24.86 -5.47
N TYR A 54 -14.64 -24.00 -6.47
CA TYR A 54 -14.31 -22.58 -6.40
C TYR A 54 -15.05 -21.86 -5.26
N ASN A 55 -16.37 -22.06 -5.14
CA ASN A 55 -17.17 -21.44 -4.09
C ASN A 55 -16.74 -21.91 -2.69
N ARG A 56 -16.40 -23.19 -2.53
CA ARG A 56 -15.83 -23.72 -1.27
C ARG A 56 -14.46 -23.11 -0.97
N GLY A 57 -13.60 -22.95 -1.97
CA GLY A 57 -12.32 -22.28 -1.81
C GLY A 57 -12.48 -20.82 -1.37
N ARG A 58 -13.44 -20.10 -1.95
CA ARG A 58 -13.78 -18.73 -1.55
C ARG A 58 -14.31 -18.64 -0.12
N GLU A 59 -15.17 -19.57 0.29
CA GLU A 59 -15.72 -19.61 1.64
C GLU A 59 -14.62 -19.87 2.69
N ARG A 60 -13.71 -20.81 2.42
CA ARG A 60 -12.54 -21.03 3.28
C ARG A 60 -11.62 -19.83 3.38
N TRP A 61 -11.38 -19.14 2.26
CA TRP A 61 -10.60 -17.91 2.26
C TRP A 61 -11.24 -16.82 3.15
N LEU A 62 -12.56 -16.62 3.03
CA LEU A 62 -13.30 -15.69 3.89
C LEU A 62 -13.23 -16.08 5.37
N ASN A 63 -13.17 -17.39 5.67
CA ASN A 63 -12.98 -17.92 7.03
C ASN A 63 -11.51 -17.97 7.48
N ARG A 64 -10.57 -17.37 6.74
CA ARG A 64 -9.12 -17.36 6.99
C ARG A 64 -8.43 -18.74 6.97
N ASP A 65 -9.10 -19.78 6.46
CA ASP A 65 -8.47 -21.07 6.14
C ASP A 65 -7.78 -20.98 4.77
N LEU A 66 -6.60 -20.35 4.75
CA LEU A 66 -5.85 -20.11 3.51
C LEU A 66 -5.37 -21.40 2.85
N ILE A 67 -4.95 -22.40 3.64
CA ILE A 67 -4.46 -23.69 3.11
C ILE A 67 -5.62 -24.46 2.47
N GLY A 68 -6.75 -24.59 3.18
CA GLY A 68 -7.93 -25.26 2.64
C GLY A 68 -8.54 -24.52 1.45
N ALA A 69 -8.42 -23.18 1.40
CA ALA A 69 -8.81 -22.40 0.23
C ALA A 69 -7.98 -22.81 -1.00
N VAL A 70 -6.65 -22.89 -0.89
CA VAL A 70 -5.77 -23.34 -1.98
C VAL A 70 -6.13 -24.75 -2.43
N GLU A 71 -6.38 -25.69 -1.52
CA GLU A 71 -6.78 -27.06 -1.86
C GLU A 71 -8.05 -27.11 -2.71
N GLN A 72 -9.10 -26.38 -2.30
CA GLN A 72 -10.35 -26.33 -3.05
C GLN A 72 -10.19 -25.63 -4.40
N LEU A 73 -9.34 -24.60 -4.49
CA LEU A 73 -9.05 -23.90 -5.74
C LEU A 73 -8.21 -24.76 -6.69
N ASN A 74 -7.30 -25.59 -6.16
CA ASN A 74 -6.59 -26.60 -6.94
C ASN A 74 -7.57 -27.61 -7.54
N LEU A 75 -8.55 -28.09 -6.75
CA LEU A 75 -9.61 -28.98 -7.25
C LEU A 75 -10.46 -28.30 -8.34
N ALA A 76 -10.82 -27.03 -8.13
CA ALA A 76 -11.56 -26.26 -9.12
C ALA A 76 -10.81 -26.16 -10.44
N LEU A 77 -9.49 -25.93 -10.39
CA LEU A 77 -8.65 -25.79 -11.59
C LEU A 77 -8.24 -27.13 -12.23
N GLN A 78 -8.24 -28.23 -11.46
CA GLN A 78 -8.15 -29.58 -12.04
C GLN A 78 -9.40 -29.91 -12.86
N GLN A 79 -10.56 -29.44 -12.40
CA GLN A 79 -11.84 -29.66 -13.07
C GLN A 79 -12.13 -28.64 -14.16
N ASP A 80 -11.63 -27.41 -14.08
CA ASP A 80 -11.71 -26.42 -15.15
C ASP A 80 -10.44 -25.55 -15.15
N PRO A 81 -9.42 -25.91 -15.94
CA PRO A 81 -8.18 -25.14 -16.04
C PRO A 81 -8.35 -23.74 -16.62
N CYS A 82 -9.51 -23.42 -17.22
CA CYS A 82 -9.80 -22.13 -17.82
C CYS A 82 -10.60 -21.22 -16.87
N LEU A 83 -10.89 -21.66 -15.64
CA LEU A 83 -11.65 -20.89 -14.66
C LEU A 83 -10.84 -19.70 -14.13
N THR A 84 -10.91 -18.57 -14.84
CA THR A 84 -10.16 -17.34 -14.53
C THR A 84 -10.36 -16.87 -13.08
N ASN A 85 -11.59 -16.98 -12.55
CA ASN A 85 -11.88 -16.58 -11.16
C ASN A 85 -11.14 -17.43 -10.14
N ALA A 86 -10.91 -18.72 -10.42
CA ALA A 86 -10.16 -19.60 -9.52
C ALA A 86 -8.67 -19.28 -9.56
N HIS A 87 -8.10 -18.96 -10.73
CA HIS A 87 -6.74 -18.44 -10.81
C HIS A 87 -6.58 -17.12 -10.04
N LEU A 88 -7.48 -16.15 -10.25
CA LEU A 88 -7.46 -14.87 -9.54
C LEU A 88 -7.51 -15.06 -8.01
N LEU A 89 -8.46 -15.84 -7.52
CA LEU A 89 -8.62 -16.06 -6.09
C LEU A 89 -7.45 -16.86 -5.51
N ARG A 90 -6.94 -17.88 -6.21
CA ARG A 90 -5.78 -18.65 -5.74
C ARG A 90 -4.52 -17.81 -5.69
N GLY A 91 -4.33 -16.92 -6.67
CA GLY A 91 -3.26 -15.94 -6.66
C GLY A 91 -3.34 -14.97 -5.47
N GLN A 92 -4.54 -14.49 -5.12
CA GLN A 92 -4.75 -13.65 -3.93
C GLN A 92 -4.43 -14.41 -2.63
N VAL A 93 -4.88 -15.66 -2.51
CA VAL A 93 -4.57 -16.49 -1.34
C VAL A 93 -3.07 -16.76 -1.23
N TYR A 94 -2.37 -17.02 -2.34
CA TYR A 94 -0.91 -17.15 -2.34
C TYR A 94 -0.20 -15.85 -1.94
N LEU A 95 -0.72 -14.70 -2.34
CA LEU A 95 -0.21 -13.40 -1.92
C LEU A 95 -0.35 -13.20 -0.40
N GLU A 96 -1.49 -13.56 0.20
CA GLU A 96 -1.68 -13.56 1.66
C GLU A 96 -0.75 -14.54 2.38
N LEU A 97 -0.41 -15.66 1.74
CA LEU A 97 0.55 -16.65 2.25
C LEU A 97 2.03 -16.24 2.03
N GLY A 98 2.31 -15.09 1.40
CA GLY A 98 3.66 -14.66 1.05
C GLY A 98 4.31 -15.46 -0.09
N GLN A 99 3.56 -16.32 -0.78
CA GLN A 99 4.00 -17.16 -1.88
C GLN A 99 3.98 -16.40 -3.21
N LEU A 100 4.82 -15.36 -3.32
CA LEU A 100 4.82 -14.42 -4.44
C LEU A 100 5.00 -15.08 -5.82
N PRO A 101 5.90 -16.09 -6.02
CA PRO A 101 6.06 -16.74 -7.32
C PRO A 101 4.80 -17.48 -7.78
N GLN A 102 4.12 -18.18 -6.86
CA GLN A 102 2.88 -18.89 -7.15
C GLN A 102 1.74 -17.91 -7.47
N ALA A 103 1.66 -16.80 -6.70
CA ALA A 103 0.70 -15.74 -6.96
C ALA A 103 0.88 -15.14 -8.36
N LEU A 104 2.12 -14.83 -8.75
CA LEU A 104 2.44 -14.28 -10.06
C LEU A 104 2.02 -15.23 -11.20
N ALA A 105 2.34 -16.52 -11.08
CA ALA A 105 1.98 -17.52 -12.09
C ALA A 105 0.45 -17.63 -12.27
N ASP A 106 -0.32 -17.52 -11.19
CA ASP A 106 -1.77 -17.52 -11.24
C ASP A 106 -2.35 -16.25 -11.86
N PHE A 107 -1.79 -15.08 -11.57
CA PHE A 107 -2.22 -13.84 -12.21
C PHE A 107 -1.82 -13.76 -13.69
N ASP A 108 -0.66 -14.32 -14.08
CA ASP A 108 -0.25 -14.48 -15.48
C ASP A 108 -1.23 -15.38 -16.24
N GLN A 109 -1.66 -16.48 -15.62
CA GLN A 109 -2.65 -17.37 -16.22
C GLN A 109 -4.02 -16.70 -16.31
N ALA A 110 -4.47 -15.98 -15.28
CA ALA A 110 -5.70 -15.20 -15.32
C ALA A 110 -5.68 -14.13 -16.44
N THR A 111 -4.53 -13.47 -16.64
CA THR A 111 -4.32 -12.48 -17.70
C THR A 111 -4.38 -13.10 -19.09
N ARG A 112 -3.77 -14.28 -19.28
CA ARG A 112 -3.86 -15.04 -20.54
C ARG A 112 -5.29 -15.46 -20.87
N LEU A 113 -6.06 -15.88 -19.87
CA LEU A 113 -7.44 -16.35 -20.03
C LEU A 113 -8.43 -15.19 -20.25
N ALA A 114 -8.23 -14.06 -19.58
CA ALA A 114 -9.12 -12.91 -19.65
C ALA A 114 -8.34 -11.59 -19.79
N PRO A 115 -7.73 -11.32 -20.97
CA PRO A 115 -6.87 -10.14 -21.17
C PRO A 115 -7.61 -8.81 -21.04
N ARG A 116 -8.95 -8.81 -21.00
CA ARG A 116 -9.75 -7.60 -20.84
C ARG A 116 -10.10 -7.28 -19.38
N ARG A 117 -9.76 -8.14 -18.42
CA ARG A 117 -10.08 -7.94 -17.00
C ARG A 117 -8.99 -7.14 -16.29
N PRO A 118 -9.28 -5.94 -15.74
CA PRO A 118 -8.26 -5.10 -15.11
C PRO A 118 -7.67 -5.75 -13.85
N GLU A 119 -8.43 -6.60 -13.14
CA GLU A 119 -8.04 -7.16 -11.84
C GLU A 119 -6.72 -7.94 -11.91
N SER A 120 -6.53 -8.76 -12.95
CA SER A 120 -5.28 -9.55 -13.11
C SER A 120 -4.05 -8.67 -13.31
N TYR A 121 -4.19 -7.58 -14.07
CA TYR A 121 -3.12 -6.61 -14.30
C TYR A 121 -2.80 -5.80 -13.04
N LEU A 122 -3.83 -5.43 -12.25
CA LEU A 122 -3.66 -4.76 -10.96
C LEU A 122 -2.83 -5.60 -9.99
N TYR A 123 -3.14 -6.90 -9.86
CA TYR A 123 -2.40 -7.79 -8.98
C TYR A 123 -0.98 -8.09 -9.50
N ARG A 124 -0.78 -8.20 -10.81
CA ARG A 124 0.57 -8.33 -11.40
C ARG A 124 1.41 -7.08 -11.14
N GLY A 125 0.86 -5.89 -11.34
CA GLY A 125 1.54 -4.62 -11.04
C GLY A 125 1.94 -4.51 -9.56
N LEU A 126 1.06 -4.93 -8.64
CA LEU A 126 1.37 -5.00 -7.21
C LEU A 126 2.53 -5.96 -6.91
N LEU A 127 2.54 -7.15 -7.51
CA LEU A 127 3.61 -8.11 -7.31
C LEU A 127 4.95 -7.62 -7.86
N LEU A 128 4.95 -6.99 -9.04
CA LEU A 128 6.15 -6.38 -9.61
C LEU A 128 6.70 -5.28 -8.70
N GLN A 129 5.83 -4.45 -8.13
CA GLN A 129 6.22 -3.46 -7.13
C GLN A 129 6.85 -4.10 -5.88
N LEU A 130 6.26 -5.18 -5.36
CA LEU A 130 6.82 -5.94 -4.21
C LEU A 130 8.16 -6.62 -4.54
N GLN A 131 8.39 -6.97 -5.80
CA GLN A 131 9.67 -7.51 -6.30
C GLN A 131 10.70 -6.41 -6.60
N GLY A 132 10.35 -5.13 -6.46
CA GLY A 132 11.22 -3.99 -6.76
C GLY A 132 11.22 -3.58 -8.24
N ASP A 133 10.46 -4.24 -9.12
CA ASP A 133 10.29 -3.84 -10.51
C ASP A 133 9.22 -2.76 -10.66
N LEU A 134 9.59 -1.53 -10.26
CA LEU A 134 8.72 -0.37 -10.33
C LEU A 134 8.36 0.00 -11.78
N GLN A 135 9.27 -0.20 -12.74
CA GLN A 135 9.03 0.13 -14.14
C GLN A 135 8.00 -0.81 -14.76
N GLY A 136 8.13 -2.12 -14.53
CA GLY A 136 7.15 -3.11 -14.95
C GLY A 136 5.77 -2.84 -14.34
N ALA A 137 5.71 -2.52 -13.05
CA ALA A 137 4.46 -2.19 -12.36
C ALA A 137 3.75 -0.98 -13.00
N ILE A 138 4.50 0.08 -13.34
CA ILE A 138 3.98 1.27 -14.01
C ILE A 138 3.44 0.92 -15.40
N ALA A 139 4.19 0.14 -16.19
CA ALA A 139 3.79 -0.25 -17.55
C ALA A 139 2.48 -1.05 -17.55
N GLU A 140 2.35 -2.04 -16.66
CA GLU A 140 1.14 -2.84 -16.52
C GLU A 140 -0.06 -1.98 -16.11
N LEU A 141 0.14 -1.07 -15.15
CA LEU A 141 -0.95 -0.23 -14.65
C LEU A 141 -1.34 0.88 -15.64
N ALA A 142 -0.41 1.41 -16.42
CA ALA A 142 -0.70 2.33 -17.51
C ALA A 142 -1.60 1.69 -18.57
N GLU A 143 -1.38 0.41 -18.87
CA GLU A 143 -2.24 -0.35 -19.78
C GLU A 143 -3.65 -0.54 -19.21
N VAL A 144 -3.77 -0.78 -17.91
CA VAL A 144 -5.07 -0.83 -17.22
C VAL A 144 -5.80 0.50 -17.33
N VAL A 145 -5.13 1.62 -17.03
CA VAL A 145 -5.71 2.96 -17.14
C VAL A 145 -6.17 3.24 -18.58
N ARG A 146 -5.37 2.87 -19.57
CA ARG A 146 -5.69 3.06 -21.00
C ARG A 146 -6.95 2.29 -21.43
N ARG A 147 -7.15 1.08 -20.90
CA ARG A 147 -8.29 0.21 -21.26
C ARG A 147 -9.54 0.53 -20.43
N HIS A 148 -9.35 0.86 -19.16
CA HIS A 148 -10.40 1.04 -18.16
C HIS A 148 -10.13 2.30 -17.33
N PRO A 149 -10.31 3.50 -17.89
CA PRO A 149 -10.02 4.73 -17.17
C PRO A 149 -10.99 4.90 -16.00
N SER A 150 -10.49 4.81 -14.77
CA SER A 150 -11.27 4.98 -13.53
C SER A 150 -10.45 5.73 -12.49
N ALA A 151 -11.11 6.44 -11.56
CA ALA A 151 -10.42 7.17 -10.50
C ALA A 151 -9.45 6.28 -9.68
N PRO A 152 -9.84 5.06 -9.25
CA PRO A 152 -8.91 4.16 -8.54
C PRO A 152 -7.69 3.73 -9.37
N HIS A 153 -7.84 3.53 -10.68
CA HIS A 153 -6.70 3.15 -11.53
C HIS A 153 -5.72 4.30 -11.71
N HIS A 154 -6.24 5.50 -11.95
CA HIS A 154 -5.45 6.72 -12.04
C HIS A 154 -4.68 7.01 -10.73
N LEU A 155 -5.36 6.91 -9.58
CA LEU A 155 -4.75 7.08 -8.27
C LEU A 155 -3.62 6.07 -8.01
N ARG A 156 -3.83 4.79 -8.34
CA ARG A 156 -2.78 3.77 -8.19
C ARG A 156 -1.57 4.06 -9.08
N LEU A 157 -1.81 4.48 -10.33
CA LEU A 157 -0.73 4.80 -11.27
C LEU A 157 0.08 6.03 -10.81
N ALA A 158 -0.62 7.06 -10.35
CA ALA A 158 0.02 8.24 -9.79
C ALA A 158 0.92 7.91 -8.59
N ASN A 159 0.50 7.00 -7.71
CA ASN A 159 1.32 6.56 -6.57
C ASN A 159 2.62 5.88 -7.02
N LEU A 160 2.58 5.03 -8.04
CA LEU A 160 3.80 4.41 -8.58
C LEU A 160 4.72 5.43 -9.26
N LEU A 161 4.15 6.38 -10.01
CA LEU A 161 4.90 7.46 -10.65
C LEU A 161 5.53 8.40 -9.62
N ARG A 162 4.83 8.70 -8.53
CA ARG A 162 5.38 9.44 -7.38
C ARG A 162 6.54 8.69 -6.76
N GLN A 163 6.42 7.38 -6.52
CA GLN A 163 7.51 6.55 -6.00
C GLN A 163 8.72 6.53 -6.94
N GLN A 164 8.49 6.60 -8.26
CA GLN A 164 9.56 6.68 -9.27
C GLN A 164 10.24 8.06 -9.30
N GLY A 165 9.60 9.10 -8.76
CA GLY A 165 10.04 10.50 -8.89
C GLY A 165 9.51 11.22 -10.14
N SER A 166 8.63 10.59 -10.92
CA SER A 166 7.97 11.18 -12.09
C SER A 166 6.81 12.10 -11.67
N LEU A 167 7.11 13.14 -10.89
CA LEU A 167 6.13 14.01 -10.22
C LEU A 167 5.12 14.67 -11.18
N PRO A 168 5.51 15.24 -12.34
CA PRO A 168 4.54 15.85 -13.26
C PRO A 168 3.53 14.85 -13.84
N SER A 169 3.98 13.64 -14.16
CA SER A 169 3.11 12.56 -14.63
C SER A 169 2.17 12.07 -13.52
N ALA A 170 2.66 12.04 -12.28
CA ALA A 170 1.82 11.72 -11.12
C ALA A 170 0.71 12.77 -10.94
N LEU A 171 1.02 14.06 -11.00
CA LEU A 171 0.02 15.14 -10.94
C LEU A 171 -1.06 14.99 -12.01
N ALA A 172 -0.67 14.79 -13.27
CA ALA A 172 -1.63 14.63 -14.37
C ALA A 172 -2.62 13.47 -14.13
N HIS A 173 -2.14 12.35 -13.60
CA HIS A 173 -3.03 11.24 -13.25
C HIS A 173 -3.87 11.51 -12.00
N LEU A 174 -3.39 12.31 -11.04
CA LEU A 174 -4.18 12.71 -9.88
C LEU A 174 -5.28 13.68 -10.26
N ASP A 175 -5.03 14.59 -11.20
CA ASP A 175 -6.05 15.47 -11.77
C ASP A 175 -7.15 14.65 -12.46
N GLU A 176 -6.76 13.64 -13.25
CA GLU A 176 -7.69 12.70 -13.87
C GLU A 176 -8.47 11.85 -12.84
N ALA A 177 -7.85 11.49 -11.71
CA ALA A 177 -8.52 10.78 -10.63
C ALA A 177 -9.57 11.65 -9.94
N ILE A 178 -9.20 12.89 -9.59
CA ILE A 178 -10.08 13.87 -8.92
C ILE A 178 -11.22 14.32 -9.85
N CYS A 179 -10.95 14.48 -11.15
CA CYS A 179 -11.98 14.81 -12.13
C CYS A 179 -13.07 13.73 -12.21
N ARG A 180 -12.69 12.45 -12.08
CA ARG A 180 -13.62 11.31 -12.09
C ARG A 180 -14.30 11.07 -10.74
N ASP A 181 -13.61 11.34 -9.64
CA ASP A 181 -14.15 11.26 -8.29
C ASP A 181 -13.71 12.49 -7.47
N PRO A 182 -14.51 13.57 -7.51
CA PRO A 182 -14.22 14.81 -6.76
C PRO A 182 -14.32 14.67 -5.25
N THR A 183 -14.73 13.49 -4.75
CA THR A 183 -14.88 13.20 -3.31
C THR A 183 -13.75 12.33 -2.77
N SER A 184 -12.77 12.00 -3.62
CA SER A 184 -11.68 11.09 -3.27
C SER A 184 -10.65 11.77 -2.35
N ALA A 185 -10.84 11.65 -1.03
CA ALA A 185 -9.84 12.10 -0.06
C ALA A 185 -8.43 11.53 -0.33
N PRO A 186 -8.25 10.24 -0.69
CA PRO A 186 -6.94 9.70 -1.01
C PRO A 186 -6.28 10.33 -2.24
N ALA A 187 -7.05 10.77 -3.24
CA ALA A 187 -6.50 11.43 -4.41
C ALA A 187 -5.99 12.84 -4.09
N TYR A 188 -6.75 13.61 -3.30
CA TYR A 188 -6.29 14.90 -2.79
C TYR A 188 -5.06 14.75 -1.90
N ALA A 189 -5.06 13.80 -0.96
CA ALA A 189 -3.91 13.51 -0.09
C ALA A 189 -2.64 13.16 -0.88
N CYS A 190 -2.78 12.30 -1.90
CA CYS A 190 -1.66 11.93 -2.77
C CYS A 190 -1.14 13.15 -3.56
N ARG A 191 -2.03 14.00 -4.10
CA ARG A 191 -1.64 15.20 -4.86
C ARG A 191 -0.99 16.25 -3.97
N ALA A 192 -1.49 16.45 -2.75
CA ALA A 192 -0.86 17.28 -1.74
C ALA A 192 0.57 16.81 -1.41
N THR A 193 0.78 15.50 -1.31
CA THR A 193 2.12 14.93 -1.08
C THR A 193 3.05 15.20 -2.27
N VAL A 194 2.54 15.12 -3.51
CA VAL A 194 3.32 15.45 -4.72
C VAL A 194 3.68 16.94 -4.74
N TYR A 195 2.74 17.83 -4.41
CA TYR A 195 3.02 19.26 -4.27
C TYR A 195 4.08 19.53 -3.19
N GLY A 196 4.06 18.80 -2.07
CA GLY A 196 5.10 18.88 -1.07
C GLY A 196 6.50 18.51 -1.60
N TYR A 197 6.62 17.47 -2.44
CA TYR A 197 7.91 17.16 -3.08
C TYR A 197 8.38 18.21 -4.08
N LEU A 198 7.45 18.99 -4.64
CA LEU A 198 7.77 20.11 -5.53
C LEU A 198 8.06 21.41 -4.76
N GLY A 199 7.84 21.44 -3.45
CA GLY A 199 7.94 22.64 -2.62
C GLY A 199 6.76 23.60 -2.79
N GLU A 200 5.65 23.16 -3.39
CA GLU A 200 4.43 23.96 -3.58
C GLU A 200 3.52 23.84 -2.35
N TRP A 201 3.95 24.43 -1.24
CA TRP A 201 3.33 24.21 0.08
C TRP A 201 1.89 24.74 0.18
N GLU A 202 1.58 25.88 -0.44
CA GLU A 202 0.20 26.42 -0.43
C GLU A 202 -0.76 25.51 -1.20
N ALA A 203 -0.31 24.93 -2.32
CA ALA A 203 -1.10 23.96 -3.09
C ALA A 203 -1.28 22.66 -2.29
N ALA A 204 -0.23 22.20 -1.60
CA ALA A 204 -0.31 21.05 -0.71
C ALA A 204 -1.33 21.29 0.42
N VAL A 205 -1.31 22.44 1.09
CA VAL A 205 -2.27 22.81 2.14
C VAL A 205 -3.71 22.82 1.60
N ALA A 206 -3.91 23.36 0.39
CA ALA A 206 -5.23 23.42 -0.24
C ALA A 206 -5.79 22.01 -0.48
N ASP A 207 -4.99 21.10 -1.03
CA ASP A 207 -5.40 19.72 -1.28
C ASP A 207 -5.56 18.91 0.00
N TRP A 208 -4.67 19.05 0.98
CA TRP A 208 -4.87 18.44 2.29
C TRP A 208 -6.17 18.91 2.95
N SER A 209 -6.54 20.18 2.77
CA SER A 209 -7.83 20.70 3.26
C SER A 209 -9.03 20.06 2.56
N GLN A 210 -8.91 19.69 1.28
CA GLN A 210 -9.94 18.90 0.59
C GLN A 210 -9.95 17.45 1.09
N ALA A 211 -8.80 16.83 1.32
CA ALA A 211 -8.73 15.49 1.89
C ALA A 211 -9.43 15.44 3.26
N ILE A 212 -9.15 16.39 4.16
CA ILE A 212 -9.78 16.51 5.48
C ILE A 212 -11.29 16.77 5.38
N ARG A 213 -11.74 17.55 4.39
CA ARG A 213 -13.18 17.80 4.17
C ARG A 213 -13.95 16.51 3.92
N TRP A 214 -13.36 15.59 3.15
CA TRP A 214 -14.01 14.34 2.75
C TRP A 214 -13.77 13.21 3.75
N ASP A 215 -12.60 13.17 4.38
CA ASP A 215 -12.22 12.19 5.38
C ASP A 215 -11.32 12.85 6.45
N PRO A 216 -11.86 13.28 7.59
CA PRO A 216 -11.08 13.94 8.65
C PRO A 216 -10.34 12.91 9.51
N CYS A 217 -9.36 12.22 8.93
CA CYS A 217 -8.55 11.24 9.64
C CYS A 217 -7.22 11.84 10.17
N PRO A 218 -6.59 11.22 11.19
CA PRO A 218 -5.36 11.75 11.82
C PRO A 218 -4.23 11.96 10.82
N ALA A 219 -4.07 11.02 9.87
CA ALA A 219 -3.06 11.09 8.83
C ALA A 219 -3.21 12.32 7.91
N HIS A 220 -4.44 12.75 7.61
CA HIS A 220 -4.66 13.94 6.79
C HIS A 220 -4.36 15.24 7.57
N HIS A 221 -4.70 15.28 8.87
CA HIS A 221 -4.30 16.39 9.74
C HIS A 221 -2.78 16.49 9.88
N TYR A 222 -2.11 15.36 10.08
CA TYR A 222 -0.66 15.29 10.07
C TYR A 222 -0.06 15.82 8.76
N GLY A 223 -0.56 15.34 7.61
CA GLY A 223 -0.09 15.77 6.29
C GLY A 223 -0.23 17.28 6.07
N ARG A 224 -1.36 17.88 6.49
CA ARG A 224 -1.55 19.33 6.42
C ARG A 224 -0.68 20.09 7.41
N GLY A 225 -0.52 19.58 8.63
CA GLY A 225 0.34 20.17 9.64
C GLY A 225 1.80 20.26 9.17
N VAL A 226 2.30 19.21 8.53
CA VAL A 226 3.63 19.23 7.89
C VAL A 226 3.70 20.26 6.77
N ALA A 227 2.68 20.34 5.90
CA ALA A 227 2.65 21.33 4.83
C ALA A 227 2.63 22.77 5.36
N TYR A 228 1.89 23.05 6.44
CA TYR A 228 1.93 24.34 7.13
C TYR A 228 3.30 24.65 7.74
N ALA A 229 3.96 23.65 8.35
CA ALA A 229 5.29 23.82 8.92
C ALA A 229 6.32 24.25 7.87
N TRP A 230 6.27 23.64 6.68
CA TRP A 230 7.14 24.03 5.55
C TRP A 230 6.75 25.35 4.88
N ALA A 231 5.51 25.81 5.09
CA ALA A 231 5.03 27.13 4.68
C ALA A 231 5.24 28.21 5.77
N ASP A 232 6.06 27.93 6.79
CA ASP A 232 6.32 28.81 7.95
C ASP A 232 5.06 29.23 8.74
N CYS A 233 3.96 28.50 8.59
CA CYS A 233 2.69 28.71 9.29
C CYS A 233 2.65 27.84 10.56
N TYR A 234 3.49 28.18 11.55
CA TYR A 234 3.75 27.33 12.71
C TYR A 234 2.54 27.15 13.64
N ASP A 235 1.73 28.18 13.84
CA ASP A 235 0.54 28.10 14.69
C ASP A 235 -0.50 27.12 14.08
N GLU A 236 -0.76 27.22 12.78
CA GLU A 236 -1.65 26.31 12.05
C GLU A 236 -1.09 24.88 12.02
N ALA A 237 0.22 24.73 11.85
CA ALA A 237 0.90 23.44 11.89
C ALA A 237 0.70 22.77 13.24
N ILE A 238 1.00 23.46 14.36
CA ILE A 238 0.81 22.94 15.72
C ILE A 238 -0.65 22.58 15.97
N ALA A 239 -1.60 23.39 15.50
CA ALA A 239 -3.02 23.11 15.67
C ALA A 239 -3.44 21.81 14.95
N ASP A 240 -2.98 21.57 13.73
CA ASP A 240 -3.30 20.34 13.00
C ASP A 240 -2.56 19.10 13.53
N LEU A 241 -1.29 19.24 13.93
CA LEU A 241 -0.56 18.16 14.60
C LEU A 241 -1.23 17.78 15.92
N SER A 242 -1.76 18.76 16.65
CA SER A 242 -2.52 18.52 17.88
C SER A 242 -3.83 17.76 17.61
N ARG A 243 -4.58 18.12 16.55
CA ARG A 243 -5.78 17.34 16.14
C ARG A 243 -5.43 15.90 15.77
N SER A 244 -4.30 15.68 15.10
CA SER A 244 -3.83 14.31 14.81
C SER A 244 -3.57 13.53 16.11
N LEU A 245 -2.87 14.14 17.07
CA LEU A 245 -2.55 13.52 18.36
C LEU A 245 -3.76 13.33 19.29
N GLU A 246 -4.76 14.22 19.23
CA GLU A 246 -6.02 14.05 19.97
C GLU A 246 -6.77 12.78 19.51
N ALA A 247 -6.73 12.49 18.21
CA ALA A 247 -7.37 11.31 17.64
C ALA A 247 -6.51 10.04 17.77
N GLU A 248 -5.20 10.17 17.59
CA GLU A 248 -4.22 9.08 17.75
C GLU A 248 -3.02 9.54 18.61
N PRO A 249 -3.05 9.32 19.94
CA PRO A 249 -2.03 9.83 20.85
C PRO A 249 -0.65 9.16 20.74
N CYS A 250 -0.58 7.97 20.13
CA CYS A 250 0.62 7.13 20.11
C CYS A 250 1.43 7.32 18.81
N GLN A 251 1.78 8.56 18.48
CA GLN A 251 2.50 8.90 17.24
C GLN A 251 3.81 9.67 17.54
N PRO A 252 4.95 8.97 17.77
CA PRO A 252 6.22 9.61 18.12
C PRO A 252 6.69 10.67 17.11
N HIS A 253 6.60 10.37 15.82
CA HIS A 253 6.99 11.29 14.74
C HIS A 253 6.18 12.60 14.76
N VAL A 254 4.89 12.56 15.09
CA VAL A 254 4.05 13.77 15.19
C VAL A 254 4.43 14.60 16.41
N LEU A 255 4.72 13.94 17.54
CA LEU A 255 5.19 14.61 18.76
C LEU A 255 6.55 15.27 18.56
N TYR A 256 7.51 14.61 17.92
CA TYR A 256 8.81 15.23 17.62
C TYR A 256 8.68 16.47 16.71
N ILE A 257 7.85 16.39 15.66
CA ILE A 257 7.61 17.53 14.77
C ILE A 257 6.94 18.67 15.53
N ARG A 258 5.90 18.40 16.32
CA ARG A 258 5.22 19.44 17.11
C ARG A 258 6.17 20.04 18.17
N GLY A 259 6.97 19.21 18.83
CA GLY A 259 8.00 19.63 19.77
C GLY A 259 9.05 20.55 19.13
N ASN A 260 9.50 20.24 17.91
CA ASN A 260 10.42 21.10 17.16
C ASN A 260 9.79 22.47 16.89
N LEU A 261 8.53 22.52 16.45
CA LEU A 261 7.83 23.78 16.20
C LEU A 261 7.60 24.59 17.48
N LEU A 262 7.21 23.93 18.58
CA LEU A 262 7.04 24.56 19.89
C LEU A 262 8.36 25.14 20.41
N TYR A 263 9.47 24.42 20.19
CA TYR A 263 10.80 24.89 20.55
C TYR A 263 11.19 26.16 19.77
N GLU A 264 10.94 26.19 18.45
CA GLU A 264 11.19 27.37 17.61
C GLU A 264 10.35 28.59 18.03
N LEU A 265 9.13 28.36 18.52
CA LEU A 265 8.28 29.42 19.09
C LEU A 265 8.68 29.83 20.51
N GLY A 266 9.66 29.18 21.13
CA GLY A 266 10.14 29.46 22.49
C GLY A 266 9.29 28.81 23.60
N GLU A 267 8.31 27.96 23.25
CA GLU A 267 7.47 27.20 24.18
C GLU A 267 8.21 25.97 24.71
N ILE A 268 9.38 26.20 25.33
CA ILE A 268 10.35 25.15 25.69
C ILE A 268 9.74 24.04 26.57
N LYS A 269 8.83 24.38 27.48
CA LYS A 269 8.19 23.38 28.36
C LYS A 269 7.27 22.45 27.59
N ALA A 270 6.43 22.99 26.71
CA ALA A 270 5.53 22.19 25.88
C ALA A 270 6.31 21.33 24.90
N ALA A 271 7.41 21.87 24.34
CA ALA A 271 8.32 21.10 23.50
C ALA A 271 8.94 19.90 24.24
N LEU A 272 9.38 20.10 25.49
CA LEU A 272 9.92 19.02 26.32
C LEU A 272 8.89 17.94 26.63
N ASP A 273 7.65 18.32 26.95
CA ASP A 273 6.57 17.37 27.19
C ASP A 273 6.36 16.45 25.97
N ASP A 274 6.35 17.03 24.77
CA ASP A 274 6.24 16.29 23.50
C ASP A 274 7.44 15.38 23.24
N TYR A 275 8.66 15.91 23.40
CA TYR A 275 9.88 15.14 23.18
C TYR A 275 9.99 13.95 24.14
N ASP A 276 9.66 14.14 25.42
CA ASP A 276 9.73 13.07 26.41
C ASP A 276 8.61 12.06 26.24
N GLN A 277 7.44 12.47 25.77
CA GLN A 277 6.37 11.54 25.38
C GLN A 277 6.80 10.72 24.17
N ALA A 278 7.36 11.35 23.13
CA ALA A 278 7.84 10.67 21.92
C ALA A 278 8.90 9.63 22.26
N PHE A 279 9.91 10.04 23.05
CA PHE A 279 11.01 9.17 23.46
C PHE A 279 10.53 7.97 24.30
N ARG A 280 9.58 8.18 25.21
CA ARG A 280 8.98 7.08 25.99
C ARG A 280 8.21 6.09 25.09
N LEU A 281 7.43 6.60 24.15
CA LEU A 281 6.67 5.74 23.22
C LEU A 281 7.58 4.88 22.33
N GLU A 282 8.71 5.43 21.87
CA GLU A 282 9.70 4.65 21.13
C GLU A 282 10.36 3.57 22.00
N ALA A 283 10.70 3.90 23.25
CA ALA A 283 11.30 2.97 24.20
C ALA A 283 10.35 1.82 24.62
N ASP A 284 9.07 2.13 24.84
CA ASP A 284 8.06 1.14 25.27
C ASP A 284 7.53 0.28 24.10
N GLY A 285 7.51 0.83 22.88
CA GLY A 285 6.80 0.26 21.73
C GLY A 285 7.47 -0.93 21.03
N ASN A 286 8.68 -1.34 21.44
CA ASN A 286 9.48 -2.32 20.70
C ASN A 286 9.66 -1.93 19.20
N LEU A 287 9.60 -0.63 18.92
CA LEU A 287 9.69 -0.03 17.57
C LEU A 287 11.12 -0.10 16.99
N GLY A 288 12.08 -0.65 17.73
CA GLY A 288 13.51 -0.61 17.40
C GLY A 288 14.20 0.59 18.05
N ASP A 289 15.33 1.01 17.47
CA ASP A 289 16.04 2.22 17.86
C ASP A 289 15.16 3.47 17.65
N PRO A 290 15.36 4.57 18.42
CA PRO A 290 14.73 5.86 18.14
C PRO A 290 14.88 6.22 16.65
N THR A 291 13.82 6.72 16.02
CA THR A 291 13.82 6.87 14.55
C THR A 291 13.92 8.30 14.07
N ASP A 292 13.63 9.28 14.93
CA ASP A 292 13.66 10.68 14.54
C ASP A 292 14.91 11.38 15.11
N GLU A 293 15.96 11.44 14.29
CA GLU A 293 17.21 12.08 14.71
C GLU A 293 17.04 13.58 15.00
N TYR A 294 16.13 14.27 14.30
CA TYR A 294 15.88 15.71 14.49
C TYR A 294 15.13 15.97 15.78
N GLY A 295 14.11 15.17 16.08
CA GLY A 295 13.39 15.24 17.34
C GLY A 295 14.28 15.00 18.57
N LEU A 296 15.17 14.02 18.50
CA LEU A 296 16.17 13.76 19.55
C LEU A 296 17.17 14.91 19.70
N TYR A 297 17.58 15.50 18.57
CA TYR A 297 18.45 16.67 18.58
C TYR A 297 17.76 17.88 19.23
N GLY A 298 16.50 18.15 18.86
CA GLY A 298 15.65 19.17 19.45
C GLY A 298 15.45 18.98 20.96
N ARG A 299 15.22 17.73 21.39
CA ARG A 299 15.19 17.38 22.82
C ARG A 299 16.48 17.76 23.54
N GLY A 300 17.63 17.45 22.94
CA GLY A 300 18.92 17.81 23.51
C GLY A 300 19.14 19.32 23.61
N LEU A 301 18.70 20.08 22.60
CA LEU A 301 18.72 21.55 22.64
C LEU A 301 17.84 22.10 23.76
N ALA A 302 16.61 21.60 23.89
CA ALA A 302 15.67 22.03 24.91
C ALA A 302 16.19 21.78 26.34
N TYR A 303 16.75 20.60 26.61
CA TYR A 303 17.37 20.29 27.90
C TYR A 303 18.64 21.10 28.16
N GLY A 304 19.44 21.38 27.11
CA GLY A 304 20.61 22.24 27.19
C GLY A 304 20.24 23.67 27.62
N ASN A 305 19.17 24.23 27.07
CA ASN A 305 18.65 25.55 27.44
C ASN A 305 18.12 25.59 28.88
N MET A 306 17.55 24.48 29.35
CA MET A 306 17.08 24.33 30.74
C MET A 306 18.22 24.09 31.75
N GLY A 307 19.45 23.88 31.28
CA GLY A 307 20.62 23.60 32.13
C GLY A 307 20.77 22.13 32.54
N ASP A 308 19.90 21.23 32.08
CA ASP A 308 20.07 19.79 32.28
C ASP A 308 21.06 19.23 31.24
N ARG A 309 22.34 19.40 31.58
CA ARG A 309 23.46 18.99 30.73
C ARG A 309 23.49 17.48 30.49
N ALA A 310 23.14 16.67 31.49
CA ALA A 310 23.23 15.22 31.40
C ALA A 310 22.22 14.68 30.37
N THR A 311 20.97 15.14 30.45
CA THR A 311 19.92 14.74 29.52
C THR A 311 20.16 15.31 28.12
N ALA A 312 20.71 16.52 28.01
CA ALA A 312 21.11 17.11 26.74
C ALA A 312 22.16 16.26 26.00
N ILE A 313 23.24 15.87 26.68
CA ILE A 313 24.30 15.02 26.14
C ILE A 313 23.74 13.66 25.70
N SER A 314 22.93 13.03 26.55
CA SER A 314 22.30 11.74 26.24
C SER A 314 21.42 11.83 24.99
N SER A 315 20.63 12.89 24.85
CA SER A 315 19.73 13.11 23.71
C SER A 315 20.51 13.35 22.41
N TRP A 316 21.56 14.16 22.44
CA TRP A 316 22.43 14.35 21.26
C TRP A 316 23.17 13.08 20.88
N GLN A 317 23.64 12.29 21.84
CA GLN A 317 24.27 10.99 21.54
C GLN A 317 23.30 10.03 20.85
N ALA A 318 22.04 9.99 21.30
CA ALA A 318 20.99 9.25 20.63
C ALA A 318 20.76 9.77 19.20
N ALA A 319 20.65 11.08 19.01
CA ALA A 319 20.54 11.69 17.68
C ALA A 319 21.73 11.33 16.75
N LEU A 320 22.96 11.28 17.28
CA LEU A 320 24.15 10.83 16.52
C LEU A 320 24.04 9.36 16.07
N GLN A 321 23.52 8.48 16.92
CA GLN A 321 23.37 7.07 16.59
C GLN A 321 22.43 6.90 15.40
N VAL A 322 21.26 7.53 15.46
CA VAL A 322 20.22 7.46 14.43
C VAL A 322 20.69 8.12 13.14
N SER A 323 21.26 9.33 13.23
CA SER A 323 21.79 10.05 12.06
C SER A 323 22.95 9.32 11.35
N ARG A 324 23.70 8.43 12.04
CA ARG A 324 24.67 7.54 11.38
C ARG A 324 23.99 6.44 10.57
N GLN A 325 22.91 5.87 11.09
CA GLN A 325 22.11 4.87 10.36
C GLN A 325 21.48 5.50 9.11
N HIS A 326 20.97 6.73 9.23
CA HIS A 326 20.38 7.48 8.12
C HIS A 326 21.39 8.21 7.22
N HIS A 327 22.69 8.14 7.52
CA HIS A 327 23.76 8.83 6.77
C HIS A 327 23.57 10.37 6.70
N ASN A 328 22.93 10.96 7.70
CA ASN A 328 22.65 12.39 7.79
C ASN A 328 23.87 13.16 8.34
N LEU A 329 24.80 13.50 7.46
CA LEU A 329 26.07 14.17 7.83
C LEU A 329 25.87 15.55 8.46
N VAL A 330 24.86 16.30 8.01
CA VAL A 330 24.58 17.65 8.52
C VAL A 330 24.22 17.59 10.00
N LEU A 331 23.29 16.70 10.38
CA LEU A 331 22.89 16.57 11.77
C LEU A 331 24.01 15.98 12.63
N GLN A 332 24.81 15.06 12.08
CA GLN A 332 26.00 14.58 12.78
C GLN A 332 26.93 15.75 13.13
N GLU A 333 27.22 16.65 12.20
CA GLU A 333 28.06 17.82 12.48
C GLU A 333 27.45 18.75 13.52
N GLN A 334 26.14 19.02 13.42
CA GLN A 334 25.40 19.86 14.37
C GLN A 334 25.48 19.29 15.78
N ALA A 335 25.22 17.99 15.94
CA ALA A 335 25.22 17.36 17.25
C ALA A 335 26.64 17.20 17.83
N HIS A 336 27.67 16.95 17.02
CA HIS A 336 29.07 17.03 17.50
C HIS A 336 29.47 18.45 17.91
N ARG A 337 28.95 19.49 17.25
CA ARG A 337 29.18 20.89 17.65
C ARG A 337 28.55 21.18 19.01
N SER A 338 27.28 20.80 19.19
CA SER A 338 26.57 20.97 20.48
C SER A 338 27.28 20.25 21.62
N LEU A 339 27.75 19.02 21.40
CA LEU A 339 28.52 18.26 22.39
C LEU A 339 29.84 18.95 22.78
N ARG A 340 30.60 19.48 21.81
CA ARG A 340 31.86 20.19 22.08
C ARG A 340 31.66 21.49 22.82
N GLN A 341 30.69 22.31 22.38
CA GLN A 341 30.37 23.57 23.06
C GLN A 341 30.04 23.35 24.53
N LEU A 342 29.35 22.26 24.86
CA LEU A 342 29.00 21.94 26.23
C LEU A 342 30.21 21.45 27.07
N GLN A 343 31.20 20.79 26.44
CA GLN A 343 32.46 20.39 27.07
C GLN A 343 33.43 21.56 27.29
N ASP A 344 33.48 22.51 26.35
CA ASP A 344 34.34 23.69 26.47
C ASP A 344 33.91 24.60 27.65
N LEU A 345 32.61 24.60 27.99
CA LEU A 345 32.07 25.26 29.18
C LEU A 345 32.53 24.63 30.50
N ASP A 346 33.01 23.38 30.50
CA ASP A 346 33.60 22.73 31.68
C ASP A 346 35.10 23.10 31.85
N GLY A 347 35.73 23.64 30.79
CA GLY A 347 37.13 24.05 30.78
C GLY A 347 37.40 25.48 31.24
N ASP A 348 36.36 26.31 31.43
CA ASP A 348 36.48 27.70 31.90
C ASP A 348 35.75 27.89 33.25
N PRO A 349 36.46 27.78 34.39
CA PRO A 349 35.90 28.06 35.71
C PRO A 349 35.58 29.56 35.93
N GLY A 350 35.82 30.45 34.95
CA GLY A 350 35.77 31.91 35.12
C GLY A 350 34.59 32.63 34.49
N ALA A 351 33.68 31.97 33.77
CA ALA A 351 32.62 32.65 33.01
C ALA A 351 31.32 32.93 33.80
N PHE A 352 31.30 32.67 35.10
CA PHE A 352 30.27 33.17 36.02
C PHE A 352 30.91 34.17 37.00
N GLY A 353 31.09 35.41 36.54
CA GLY A 353 31.50 36.56 37.34
C GLY A 353 30.53 37.70 37.17
#